data_AF-A0A970LCU1-F1
#
_entry.id   AF-A0A970LCU1-F1
#
_cell.length_a   1.000
_cell.length_b   1.000
_cell.length_c   1.000
_cell.angle_alpha   90.00
_cell.angle_beta   90.00
_cell.angle_gamma   90.00
#
_symmetry.space_group_name_H-M   'P 1'
#
loop_
_entity.id
_entity.type
_entity.pdbx_description
1 polymer ?
#
loop_
_entity_poly.entity_id
_entity_poly.type
_entity_poly.pdbx_seq_one_letter_code
_entity_poly.pdbx_strand_id
1 'polypeptide(L)' 'ADREDLMHKAVGWMLREAWKKDPAAVETFLIKHYPQIPRTALRYAIEKMEETKRQRFLKGRF' A
#
# COMPACT_ATOMS: atom_id res chain seq x y z
N ALA A 1 -18.74 4.80 -2.29
CA ALA A 1 -17.97 3.99 -3.26
C ALA A 1 -17.04 4.95 -3.98
N ASP A 2 -15.74 4.73 -3.92
CA ASP A 2 -14.77 5.55 -4.66
C ASP A 2 -15.10 5.44 -6.16
N ARG A 3 -15.21 6.58 -6.86
CA ARG A 3 -15.52 6.62 -8.30
C ARG A 3 -14.46 5.89 -9.14
N GLU A 4 -13.29 5.62 -8.57
CA GLU A 4 -12.09 5.11 -9.24
C GLU A 4 -11.57 3.79 -8.61
N ASP A 5 -12.45 2.92 -8.15
CA ASP A 5 -12.08 1.68 -7.44
C ASP A 5 -11.12 0.76 -8.24
N LEU A 6 -11.33 0.62 -9.55
CA LEU A 6 -10.44 -0.16 -10.43
C LEU A 6 -9.04 0.47 -10.56
N MET A 7 -8.97 1.80 -10.64
CA MET A 7 -7.69 2.51 -10.69
C MET A 7 -6.91 2.32 -9.37
N HIS A 8 -7.60 2.41 -8.24
CA HIS A 8 -6.97 2.17 -6.93
C HIS A 8 -6.49 0.73 -6.76
N LYS A 9 -7.23 -0.25 -7.27
CA LYS A 9 -6.79 -1.66 -7.33
C LYS A 9 -5.55 -1.83 -8.19
N ALA A 10 -5.54 -1.24 -9.39
CA ALA A 10 -4.38 -1.30 -10.29
C ALA A 10 -3.13 -0.71 -9.64
N VAL A 11 -3.24 0.47 -9.01
CA VAL A 11 -2.13 1.10 -8.27
C VAL A 11 -1.66 0.21 -7.12
N GLY A 12 -2.59 -0.35 -6.33
CA GLY A 12 -2.25 -1.25 -5.23
C GLY A 12 -1.53 -2.52 -5.69
N TRP A 13 -1.96 -3.14 -6.80
CA TRP A 13 -1.27 -4.29 -7.37
C TRP A 13 0.12 -3.94 -7.90
N MET A 14 0.28 -2.80 -8.58
CA MET A 14 1.58 -2.36 -9.05
C MET A 14 2.57 -2.13 -7.89
N LEU A 15 2.11 -1.49 -6.80
CA LEU A 15 2.92 -1.30 -5.60
C LEU A 15 3.28 -2.62 -4.92
N ARG A 16 2.37 -3.60 -4.92
CA ARG A 16 2.63 -4.94 -4.40
C ARG A 16 3.72 -5.66 -5.21
N GLU A 17 3.66 -5.60 -6.53
CA GLU A 17 4.70 -6.21 -7.38
C GLU A 17 6.04 -5.48 -7.27
N ALA A 18 6.03 -4.16 -7.09
CA ALA A 18 7.23 -3.39 -6.79
C ALA A 18 7.82 -3.77 -5.42
N TRP A 19 6.98 -3.98 -4.39
CA TRP A 19 7.44 -4.35 -3.05
C TRP A 19 8.15 -5.71 -3.03
N LYS A 20 7.74 -6.66 -3.88
CA LYS A 20 8.45 -7.95 -4.02
C LYS A 20 9.89 -7.80 -4.55
N LYS A 21 10.18 -6.71 -5.26
CA LYS A 21 11.51 -6.43 -5.83
C LYS A 21 12.34 -5.56 -4.91
N ASP A 22 11.74 -4.51 -4.35
CA ASP A 22 12.38 -3.59 -3.40
C ASP A 22 11.39 -3.19 -2.29
N PRO A 23 11.36 -3.97 -1.19
CA PRO A 23 10.49 -3.67 -0.05
C PRO A 23 10.78 -2.30 0.57
N ALA A 24 12.04 -1.91 0.68
CA ALA A 24 12.45 -0.71 1.40
C ALA A 24 12.03 0.57 0.67
N ALA A 25 12.20 0.60 -0.67
CA ALA A 25 11.77 1.73 -1.49
C ALA A 25 10.25 1.91 -1.44
N VAL A 26 9.49 0.82 -1.56
CA VAL A 26 8.02 0.87 -1.52
C VAL A 26 7.51 1.24 -0.13
N GLU A 27 8.07 0.66 0.94
CA GLU A 27 7.69 1.03 2.31
C GLU A 27 7.96 2.52 2.57
N THR A 28 9.10 3.05 2.13
CA THR A 28 9.42 4.50 2.22
C THR A 28 8.42 5.36 1.43
N PHE A 29 8.09 4.95 0.21
CA PHE A 29 7.08 5.63 -0.61
C PHE A 29 5.70 5.64 0.07
N LEU A 30 5.26 4.48 0.59
CA LEU A 30 3.98 4.33 1.26
C LEU A 30 3.89 5.20 2.53
N ILE A 31 4.99 5.29 3.31
CA ILE A 31 5.04 6.16 4.50
C ILE A 31 4.99 7.63 4.08
N LYS A 32 5.81 8.03 3.10
CA LYS A 32 5.90 9.42 2.63
C LYS A 32 4.57 9.94 2.07
N HIS A 33 3.82 9.08 1.36
CA HIS A 33 2.57 9.43 0.70
C HIS A 33 1.33 8.90 1.42
N TYR A 34 1.49 8.39 2.65
CA TYR A 34 0.42 7.74 3.41
C TYR A 34 -0.91 8.51 3.44
N PRO A 35 -0.96 9.84 3.71
CA PRO A 35 -2.22 10.57 3.77
C PRO A 35 -2.90 10.77 2.40
N GLN A 36 -2.17 10.63 1.27
CA GLN A 36 -2.73 10.77 -0.07
C GLN A 36 -3.10 9.42 -0.71
N ILE A 37 -2.64 8.29 -0.16
CA ILE A 37 -2.90 6.97 -0.74
C ILE A 37 -4.35 6.56 -0.43
N PRO A 38 -5.16 6.25 -1.45
CA PRO A 38 -6.51 5.71 -1.25
C PRO A 38 -6.47 4.42 -0.45
N ARG A 39 -7.41 4.25 0.49
CA ARG A 39 -7.43 3.10 1.41
C ARG A 39 -7.50 1.75 0.68
N THR A 40 -8.17 1.71 -0.47
CA THR A 40 -8.21 0.52 -1.34
C THR A 40 -6.83 0.21 -1.89
N ALA A 41 -6.12 1.18 -2.47
CA ALA A 41 -4.78 1.01 -3.01
C ALA A 41 -3.78 0.56 -1.94
N LEU A 42 -3.82 1.18 -0.75
CA LEU A 42 -2.98 0.80 0.38
C LEU A 42 -3.19 -0.67 0.75
N ARG A 43 -4.44 -1.12 0.91
CA ARG A 43 -4.75 -2.51 1.29
C ARG A 43 -4.18 -3.54 0.32
N TYR A 44 -4.29 -3.27 -0.98
CA TYR A 44 -3.73 -4.16 -2.01
C TYR A 44 -2.20 -4.11 -2.03
N ALA A 45 -1.59 -2.94 -1.81
CA ALA A 45 -0.13 -2.79 -1.75
C ALA A 45 0.50 -3.60 -0.60
N ILE A 46 -0.17 -3.66 0.56
CA ILE A 46 0.34 -4.30 1.77
C ILE A 46 -0.14 -5.75 1.96
N GLU A 47 -0.87 -6.32 1.00
CA GLU A 47 -1.54 -7.62 1.13
C GLU A 47 -0.57 -8.78 1.42
N LYS A 48 0.64 -8.72 0.84
CA LYS A 48 1.69 -9.76 0.97
C LYS A 48 2.75 -9.44 2.01
N MET A 49 2.60 -8.34 2.76
CA MET A 49 3.50 -8.02 3.85
C MET A 49 3.22 -8.91 5.06
N GLU A 50 4.25 -9.09 5.89
CA GLU A 50 4.12 -9.68 7.23
C GLU A 50 2.98 -9.02 8.02
N GLU A 51 2.23 -9.81 8.79
CA GLU A 51 1.03 -9.36 9.52
C GLU A 51 1.33 -8.12 10.37
N THR A 52 2.45 -8.12 11.09
CA THR A 52 2.87 -7.02 11.96
C THR A 52 3.09 -5.72 11.20
N LYS A 53 3.74 -5.78 10.02
CA LYS A 53 3.92 -4.64 9.12
C LYS A 53 2.60 -4.19 8.52
N ARG A 54 1.77 -5.13 8.06
CA ARG A 54 0.44 -4.83 7.52
C ARG A 54 -0.41 -4.06 8.52
N GLN A 55 -0.42 -4.48 9.79
CA GLN A 55 -1.13 -3.79 10.87
C GLN A 55 -0.58 -2.40 11.15
N ARG A 56 0.74 -2.20 11.07
CA ARG A 56 1.37 -0.87 11.18
C ARG A 56 0.87 0.07 10.08
N PHE A 57 0.85 -0.38 8.83
CA PHE A 57 0.29 0.40 7.72
C PHE A 57 -1.21 0.64 7.86
N LEU A 58 -2.01 -0.33 8.29
CA LEU A 58 -3.46 -0.12 8.48
C LEU A 58 -3.80 0.88 9.60
N LYS A 59 -2.93 1.00 10.61
CA LYS A 59 -3.07 1.89 11.76
C LYS A 59 -2.32 3.22 11.60
N GLY A 60 -1.55 3.40 10.53
CA GLY A 60 -0.69 4.57 10.33
C GLY A 60 0.41 4.71 11.37
N ARG A 61 0.96 3.59 11.87
CA ARG A 61 1.99 3.54 12.92
C ARG A 61 3.30 3.00 12.35
N PHE A 62 4.13 3.90 11.85
CA PHE A 62 5.40 3.61 11.18
C PHE A 62 6.60 3.77 12.08
#